data_AF-A0A7Y5Q4E3-F1
#
_entry.id   AF-A0A7Y5Q4E3-F1
#
_cell.length_a   1.000
_cell.length_b   1.000
_cell.length_c   1.000
_cell.angle_alpha   90.00
_cell.angle_beta   90.00
_cell.angle_gamma   90.00
#
_symmetry.space_group_name_H-M   'P 1'
#
loop_
_entity.id
_entity.type
_entity.pdbx_description
1 polymer ?
#
loop_
_entity_poly.entity_id
_entity_poly.type
_entity_poly.pdbx_seq_one_letter_code
_entity_poly.pdbx_strand_id
1 'polypeptide(L)'
;MSLPDLRRQLDSIDDEIICLLQRRAEIASAVGRHKREQGLPFYQPERERQILERIAGRDLGRFPVRSAQAVFREIITACRELQHPTRIAYLGPEGTFTEAAARGFFGEAASLQPQSDFRAVFEAVTARQTDFGLVPVENSTAGAIREVLDLLALHNLTIVGETYFDVHLSLLSRAAELTDVEVIYSKDAALEQCRDWLRANLPAARLEAVASTADGARRA
;
A
#
# COMPACT_ATOMS: atom_id res chain seq x y z
N MET A 1 23.51 -31.08 -20.34
CA MET A 1 23.94 -30.20 -19.24
C MET A 1 23.56 -30.82 -17.91
N SER A 2 24.45 -30.77 -16.92
CA SER A 2 24.11 -31.20 -15.56
C SER A 2 23.29 -30.11 -14.84
N LEU A 3 22.59 -30.48 -13.78
CA LEU A 3 21.87 -29.51 -12.93
C LEU A 3 22.81 -28.41 -12.36
N PRO A 4 24.03 -28.73 -11.88
CA PRO A 4 25.00 -27.71 -11.50
C PRO A 4 25.38 -26.74 -12.63
N ASP A 5 25.45 -27.21 -13.88
CA ASP A 5 25.75 -26.32 -15.01
C ASP A 5 24.60 -25.36 -15.31
N LEU A 6 23.36 -25.86 -15.24
CA LEU A 6 22.16 -25.03 -15.40
C LEU A 6 22.08 -23.95 -14.32
N ARG A 7 22.39 -24.30 -13.06
CA ARG A 7 22.42 -23.34 -11.95
C ARG A 7 23.45 -22.24 -12.16
N ARG A 8 24.68 -22.59 -12.54
CA ARG A 8 25.71 -21.59 -12.87
C ARG A 8 25.32 -20.65 -14.01
N GLN A 9 24.57 -21.15 -15.00
CA GLN A 9 24.03 -20.30 -16.05
C GLN A 9 22.94 -19.36 -15.53
N LEU A 10 22.06 -19.82 -14.63
CA LEU A 10 21.08 -18.96 -13.97
C LEU A 10 21.76 -17.88 -13.13
N ASP A 11 22.76 -18.26 -12.31
CA ASP A 11 23.50 -17.32 -11.47
C ASP A 11 24.16 -16.21 -12.31
N SER A 12 24.75 -16.57 -13.46
CA SER A 12 25.33 -15.59 -14.40
C SER A 12 24.28 -14.64 -14.98
N ILE A 13 23.07 -15.13 -15.29
CA ILE A 13 21.98 -14.29 -15.78
C ILE A 13 21.49 -13.35 -14.67
N ASP A 14 21.40 -13.85 -13.44
CA ASP A 14 20.98 -13.06 -12.28
C ASP A 14 21.98 -11.93 -11.99
N ASP A 15 23.29 -12.20 -12.09
CA ASP A 15 24.34 -11.19 -11.99
C ASP A 15 24.21 -10.10 -13.08
N GLU A 16 23.88 -10.50 -14.32
CA GLU A 16 23.60 -9.56 -15.40
C GLU A 16 22.35 -8.70 -15.12
N ILE A 17 21.29 -9.31 -14.60
CA ILE A 17 20.07 -8.59 -14.19
C ILE A 17 20.42 -7.56 -13.10
N ILE A 18 21.20 -7.94 -12.09
CA ILE A 18 21.64 -7.02 -11.02
C ILE A 18 22.43 -5.85 -11.61
N CYS A 19 23.38 -6.10 -12.52
CA CYS A 19 24.13 -5.06 -13.21
C CYS A 19 23.22 -4.10 -13.98
N LEU A 20 22.22 -4.62 -14.69
CA LEU A 20 21.24 -3.81 -15.43
C LEU A 20 20.36 -2.98 -14.49
N LEU A 21 19.96 -3.53 -13.35
CA LEU A 21 19.19 -2.81 -12.32
C LEU A 21 20.01 -1.68 -11.71
N GLN A 22 21.28 -1.93 -11.37
CA GLN A 22 22.21 -0.89 -10.90
C GLN A 22 22.34 0.25 -11.91
N ARG A 23 22.57 -0.09 -13.19
CA ARG A 23 22.68 0.92 -14.25
C ARG A 23 21.39 1.73 -14.42
N ARG A 24 20.23 1.07 -14.33
CA ARG A 24 18.93 1.74 -14.36
C ARG A 24 18.75 2.67 -13.18
N ALA A 25 19.16 2.27 -11.97
CA ALA A 25 19.11 3.07 -10.76
C ALA A 25 19.95 4.36 -10.86
N GLU A 26 21.14 4.29 -11.46
CA GLU A 26 21.99 5.47 -11.72
C GLU A 26 21.29 6.48 -12.64
N ILE A 27 20.71 6.00 -13.74
CA ILE A 27 19.99 6.83 -14.71
C ILE A 27 18.73 7.42 -14.06
N ALA A 28 17.98 6.62 -13.31
CA ALA A 28 16.81 7.08 -12.58
C ALA A 28 17.18 8.19 -11.59
N SER A 29 18.27 8.04 -10.84
CA SER A 29 18.79 9.07 -9.93
C SER A 29 19.17 10.35 -10.67
N ALA A 30 19.80 10.24 -11.84
CA ALA A 30 20.10 11.39 -12.70
C ALA A 30 18.83 12.10 -13.17
N VAL A 31 17.80 11.36 -13.59
CA VAL A 31 16.48 11.91 -13.93
C VAL A 31 15.87 12.63 -12.73
N GLY A 32 15.98 12.07 -11.53
CA GLY A 32 15.50 12.69 -10.29
C GLY A 32 16.20 14.02 -9.97
N ARG A 33 17.48 14.18 -10.29
CA ARG A 33 18.21 15.46 -10.15
C ARG A 33 17.67 16.52 -11.12
N HIS A 34 17.52 16.16 -12.39
CA HIS A 34 16.97 17.08 -13.41
C HIS A 34 15.54 17.51 -13.09
N LYS A 35 14.70 16.58 -12.62
CA LYS A 35 13.33 16.90 -12.20
C LYS A 35 13.31 17.90 -11.04
N ARG A 36 14.21 17.75 -10.06
CA ARG A 36 14.34 18.70 -8.93
C ARG A 36 14.71 20.10 -9.40
N GLU A 37 15.73 20.20 -10.24
CA GLU A 37 16.20 21.48 -10.79
C GLU A 37 15.13 22.21 -11.59
N GLN A 38 14.26 21.45 -12.28
CA GLN A 38 13.18 22.00 -13.10
C GLN A 38 11.84 22.10 -12.37
N GLY A 39 11.75 21.69 -11.10
CA GLY A 39 10.50 21.67 -10.34
C GLY A 39 9.42 20.75 -10.93
N LEU A 40 9.82 19.71 -11.66
CA LEU A 40 8.90 18.76 -12.30
C LEU A 40 8.39 17.70 -11.32
N PRO A 41 7.16 17.16 -11.53
CA PRO A 41 6.61 16.12 -10.67
C PRO A 41 7.38 14.80 -10.78
N PHE A 42 7.63 14.16 -9.63
CA PHE A 42 8.32 12.87 -9.57
C PHE A 42 7.43 11.71 -10.00
N TYR A 43 6.21 11.65 -9.48
CA TYR A 43 5.21 10.65 -9.87
C TYR A 43 4.51 11.08 -11.16
N GLN A 44 4.53 10.20 -12.15
CA GLN A 44 3.93 10.42 -13.46
C GLN A 44 3.26 9.10 -13.90
N PRO A 45 2.00 8.84 -13.51
CA PRO A 45 1.33 7.57 -13.76
C PRO A 45 1.23 7.22 -15.24
N GLU A 46 1.08 8.22 -16.12
CA GLU A 46 1.10 8.03 -17.57
C GLU A 46 2.43 7.44 -18.06
N ARG A 47 3.55 7.87 -17.46
CA ARG A 47 4.87 7.35 -17.82
C ARG A 47 5.04 5.90 -17.40
N GLU A 48 4.53 5.53 -16.23
CA GLU A 48 4.52 4.15 -15.76
C GLU A 48 3.67 3.27 -16.67
N ARG A 49 2.45 3.72 -17.00
CA ARG A 49 1.56 3.02 -17.95
C ARG A 49 2.24 2.78 -19.30
N GLN A 50 2.88 3.80 -19.87
CA GLN A 50 3.62 3.67 -21.12
C GLN A 50 4.72 2.61 -21.06
N ILE A 51 5.45 2.51 -19.93
CA ILE A 51 6.49 1.51 -19.75
C ILE A 51 5.88 0.10 -19.71
N LEU A 52 4.80 -0.08 -18.94
CA LEU A 52 4.12 -1.37 -18.80
C LEU A 52 3.44 -1.83 -20.10
N GLU A 53 2.85 -0.92 -20.88
CA GLU A 53 2.31 -1.20 -22.21
C GLU A 53 3.41 -1.59 -23.19
N ARG A 54 4.53 -0.87 -23.18
CA ARG A 54 5.71 -1.20 -24.00
C ARG A 54 6.26 -2.59 -23.67
N ILE A 55 6.24 -3.01 -22.41
CA ILE A 55 6.67 -4.35 -21.99
C ILE A 55 5.68 -5.41 -22.47
N ALA A 56 4.37 -5.15 -22.34
CA ALA A 56 3.33 -6.08 -22.79
C ALA A 56 3.33 -6.28 -24.31
N GLY A 57 3.75 -5.28 -25.09
CA GLY A 57 3.89 -5.36 -26.54
C GLY A 57 5.18 -6.01 -27.04
N ARG A 58 6.08 -6.47 -26.16
CA ARG A 58 7.33 -7.16 -26.56
C ARG A 58 7.09 -8.65 -26.76
N ASP A 59 7.89 -9.26 -27.64
CA ASP A 59 8.02 -10.72 -27.67
C ASP A 59 8.81 -11.17 -26.43
N LEU A 60 8.11 -11.79 -25.47
CA LEU A 60 8.67 -12.29 -24.22
C LEU A 60 8.96 -13.80 -24.27
N GLY A 61 8.77 -14.44 -25.43
CA GLY A 61 8.92 -15.88 -25.57
C GLY A 61 8.08 -16.67 -24.56
N ARG A 62 8.74 -17.42 -23.67
CA ARG A 62 8.07 -18.24 -22.64
C ARG A 62 7.76 -17.49 -21.35
N PHE A 63 8.19 -16.24 -21.21
CA PHE A 63 7.99 -15.49 -19.97
C PHE A 63 6.58 -14.88 -19.92
N PRO A 64 5.79 -15.10 -18.86
CA PRO A 64 4.42 -14.59 -18.80
C PRO A 64 4.38 -13.06 -18.79
N VAL A 65 3.54 -12.46 -19.64
CA VAL A 65 3.38 -10.99 -19.75
C VAL A 65 3.02 -10.35 -18.41
N ARG A 66 2.08 -10.96 -17.67
CA ARG A 66 1.65 -10.46 -16.35
C ARG A 66 2.80 -10.45 -15.35
N SER A 67 3.63 -11.49 -15.33
CA SER A 67 4.81 -11.57 -14.47
C SER A 67 5.84 -10.51 -14.84
N ALA A 68 6.05 -10.25 -16.13
CA ALA A 68 6.97 -9.20 -16.57
C ALA A 68 6.48 -7.82 -16.12
N GLN A 69 5.19 -7.53 -16.27
CA GLN A 69 4.62 -6.26 -15.79
C GLN A 69 4.76 -6.11 -14.27
N ALA A 70 4.54 -7.17 -13.50
CA ALA A 70 4.71 -7.15 -12.05
C ALA A 70 6.17 -6.86 -11.64
N VAL A 71 7.14 -7.58 -12.22
CA VAL A 71 8.57 -7.36 -11.98
C VAL A 71 8.97 -5.92 -12.30
N PHE A 72 8.51 -5.39 -13.44
CA PHE A 72 8.85 -4.02 -13.82
C PHE A 72 8.15 -2.96 -12.97
N ARG A 73 6.96 -3.23 -12.42
CA ARG A 73 6.32 -2.34 -11.45
C ARG A 73 7.21 -2.15 -10.22
N GLU A 74 7.71 -3.25 -9.65
CA GLU A 74 8.64 -3.18 -8.50
C GLU A 74 9.94 -2.44 -8.85
N ILE A 75 10.51 -2.70 -10.03
CA ILE A 75 11.71 -1.99 -10.51
C ILE A 75 11.44 -0.48 -10.68
N ILE A 76 10.25 -0.08 -11.14
CA ILE A 76 9.84 1.33 -11.25
C ILE A 76 9.72 1.96 -9.87
N THR A 77 9.04 1.28 -8.93
CA THR A 77 8.88 1.70 -7.54
C THR A 77 10.23 1.95 -6.87
N ALA A 78 11.13 0.96 -6.88
CA ALA A 78 12.46 1.07 -6.26
C ALA A 78 13.28 2.24 -6.86
N CYS A 79 13.20 2.46 -8.17
CA CYS A 79 13.91 3.57 -8.81
C CYS A 79 13.26 4.94 -8.61
N ARG A 80 11.96 5.00 -8.28
CA ARG A 80 11.28 6.24 -7.88
C ARG A 80 11.75 6.68 -6.50
N GLU A 81 11.92 5.74 -5.58
CA GLU A 81 12.41 6.00 -4.23
C GLU A 81 13.80 6.67 -4.24
N LEU A 82 14.70 6.22 -5.13
CA LEU A 82 16.01 6.85 -5.34
C LEU A 82 15.94 8.32 -5.79
N GLN A 83 14.83 8.72 -6.45
CA GLN A 83 14.65 10.08 -6.92
C GLN A 83 14.11 10.98 -5.81
N HIS A 84 13.13 10.48 -5.07
CA HIS A 84 12.47 11.17 -3.97
C HIS A 84 11.76 10.14 -3.07
N PRO A 85 12.07 10.05 -1.77
CA PRO A 85 11.28 9.24 -0.85
C PRO A 85 9.86 9.79 -0.84
N THR A 86 8.92 8.99 -1.34
CA THR A 86 7.54 9.43 -1.55
C THR A 86 6.85 9.47 -0.19
N ARG A 87 6.43 10.66 0.26
CA ARG A 87 5.78 10.87 1.56
C ARG A 87 4.29 10.76 1.40
N ILE A 88 3.66 9.86 2.14
CA ILE A 88 2.22 9.56 2.01
C ILE A 88 1.52 9.82 3.33
N ALA A 89 0.56 10.74 3.34
CA ALA A 89 -0.36 10.89 4.45
C ALA A 89 -1.47 9.83 4.36
N TYR A 90 -1.84 9.23 5.48
CA TYR A 90 -2.94 8.26 5.53
C TYR A 90 -3.68 8.35 6.87
N LEU A 91 -4.92 7.87 6.91
CA LEU A 91 -5.66 7.78 8.18
C LEU A 91 -5.05 6.70 9.08
N GLY A 92 -4.41 7.14 10.17
CA GLY A 92 -3.77 6.28 11.13
C GLY A 92 -4.72 5.63 12.14
N PRO A 93 -4.17 4.98 13.19
CA PRO A 93 -2.74 4.82 13.47
C PRO A 93 -2.06 3.77 12.56
N GLU A 94 -0.79 3.48 12.84
CA GLU A 94 -0.07 2.32 12.29
C GLU A 94 -0.83 1.00 12.57
N GLY A 95 -0.72 0.05 11.66
CA GLY A 95 -1.42 -1.24 11.67
C GLY A 95 -2.84 -1.20 11.13
N THR A 96 -3.27 -0.09 10.52
CA THR A 96 -4.60 0.02 9.89
C THR A 96 -4.62 -0.51 8.47
N PHE A 97 -5.82 -0.84 7.96
CA PHE A 97 -5.99 -1.22 6.56
C PHE A 97 -5.54 -0.13 5.58
N THR A 98 -5.68 1.14 5.96
CA THR A 98 -5.20 2.28 5.16
C THR A 98 -3.67 2.27 5.05
N GLU A 99 -2.94 1.92 6.12
CA GLU A 99 -1.48 1.75 6.03
C GLU A 99 -1.11 0.59 5.10
N ALA A 100 -1.77 -0.56 5.27
CA ALA A 100 -1.51 -1.74 4.44
C ALA A 100 -1.80 -1.45 2.95
N ALA A 101 -2.87 -0.73 2.65
CA ALA A 101 -3.20 -0.26 1.31
C ALA A 101 -2.14 0.71 0.77
N ALA A 102 -1.63 1.62 1.61
CA ALA A 102 -0.56 2.54 1.22
C ALA A 102 0.76 1.81 0.92
N ARG A 103 1.15 0.82 1.71
CA ARG A 103 2.32 -0.03 1.41
C ARG A 103 2.13 -0.79 0.10
N GLY A 104 0.98 -1.44 -0.08
CA GLY A 104 0.69 -2.19 -1.30
C GLY A 104 0.67 -1.35 -2.57
N PHE A 105 0.24 -0.07 -2.48
CA PHE A 105 0.16 0.83 -3.63
C PHE A 105 1.47 1.58 -3.92
N PHE A 106 2.14 2.09 -2.89
CA PHE A 106 3.33 2.94 -3.05
C PHE A 106 4.66 2.18 -2.93
N GLY A 107 4.65 0.95 -2.41
CA GLY A 107 5.84 0.15 -2.13
C GLY A 107 6.31 0.26 -0.67
N GLU A 108 7.14 -0.69 -0.25
CA GLU A 108 7.61 -0.80 1.15
C GLU A 108 8.50 0.34 1.61
N ALA A 109 9.24 0.99 0.71
CA ALA A 109 10.12 2.10 1.07
C ALA A 109 9.45 3.49 0.98
N ALA A 110 8.12 3.53 0.79
CA ALA A 110 7.34 4.76 0.94
C ALA A 110 7.40 5.26 2.40
N SER A 111 7.55 6.59 2.57
CA SER A 111 7.51 7.21 3.90
C SER A 111 6.05 7.48 4.28
N LEU A 112 5.46 6.54 5.02
CA LEU A 112 4.07 6.65 5.47
C LEU A 112 3.98 7.52 6.72
N GLN A 113 3.05 8.48 6.71
CA GLN A 113 2.84 9.45 7.78
C GLN A 113 1.39 9.35 8.29
N PRO A 114 1.16 8.68 9.45
CA PRO A 114 -0.18 8.55 10.00
C PRO A 114 -0.74 9.92 10.40
N GLN A 115 -2.01 10.15 10.08
CA GLN A 115 -2.77 11.33 10.47
C GLN A 115 -3.92 10.95 11.40
N SER A 116 -4.38 11.91 12.21
CA SER A 116 -5.44 11.70 13.21
C SER A 116 -6.82 11.46 12.60
N ASP A 117 -7.10 12.11 11.47
CA ASP A 117 -8.41 12.12 10.83
C ASP A 117 -8.25 12.40 9.32
N PHE A 118 -9.36 12.33 8.57
CA PHE A 118 -9.31 12.57 7.13
C PHE A 118 -8.93 14.01 6.81
N ARG A 119 -9.42 15.00 7.57
CA ARG A 119 -9.09 16.41 7.32
C ARG A 119 -7.59 16.65 7.39
N ALA A 120 -6.90 16.11 8.38
CA ALA A 120 -5.45 16.17 8.52
C ALA A 120 -4.71 15.56 7.32
N VAL A 121 -5.23 14.46 6.73
CA VAL A 121 -4.66 13.91 5.48
C VAL A 121 -4.75 14.91 4.33
N PHE A 122 -5.91 15.54 4.13
CA PHE A 122 -6.10 16.53 3.07
C PHE A 122 -5.26 17.79 3.29
N GLU A 123 -5.18 18.27 4.52
CA GLU A 123 -4.37 19.43 4.90
C GLU A 123 -2.87 19.17 4.69
N ALA A 124 -2.38 17.98 5.04
CA ALA A 124 -0.97 17.60 4.83
C ALA A 124 -0.57 17.64 3.34
N VAL A 125 -1.44 17.16 2.45
CA VAL A 125 -1.21 17.21 0.99
C VAL A 125 -1.32 18.64 0.47
N THR A 126 -2.35 19.37 0.89
CA THR A 126 -2.59 20.77 0.47
C THR A 126 -1.41 21.68 0.88
N ALA A 127 -0.88 21.48 2.09
CA ALA A 127 0.28 22.19 2.61
C ALA A 127 1.64 21.66 2.06
N ARG A 128 1.63 20.67 1.15
CA ARG A 128 2.82 20.02 0.58
C ARG A 128 3.77 19.38 1.62
N GLN A 129 3.23 19.02 2.78
CA GLN A 129 3.94 18.28 3.82
C GLN A 129 4.14 16.82 3.39
N THR A 130 3.17 16.28 2.67
CA THR A 130 3.25 14.99 1.99
C THR A 130 3.06 15.17 0.48
N ASP A 131 3.52 14.18 -0.29
CA ASP A 131 3.43 14.20 -1.75
C ASP A 131 2.07 13.65 -2.20
N PHE A 132 1.51 12.68 -1.45
CA PHE A 132 0.16 12.14 -1.65
C PHE A 132 -0.58 11.94 -0.34
N GLY A 133 -1.90 11.80 -0.45
CA GLY A 133 -2.78 11.34 0.61
C GLY A 133 -3.53 10.09 0.13
N LEU A 134 -3.57 9.05 0.94
CA LEU A 134 -4.38 7.87 0.69
C LEU A 134 -5.56 7.86 1.66
N VAL A 135 -6.77 7.86 1.10
CA VAL A 135 -8.03 7.87 1.82
C VAL A 135 -8.98 6.83 1.23
N PRO A 136 -9.71 6.06 2.07
CA PRO A 136 -10.77 5.20 1.59
C PRO A 136 -11.97 6.06 1.17
N VAL A 137 -12.51 5.83 -0.03
CA VAL A 137 -13.68 6.56 -0.56
C VAL A 137 -14.97 5.76 -0.45
N GLU A 138 -14.86 4.43 -0.42
CA GLU A 138 -15.99 3.50 -0.36
C GLU A 138 -15.57 2.23 0.37
N ASN A 139 -16.52 1.58 1.04
CA ASN A 139 -16.37 0.23 1.55
C ASN A 139 -17.59 -0.63 1.15
N SER A 140 -17.40 -1.94 1.06
CA SER A 140 -18.44 -2.88 0.61
C SER A 140 -19.60 -3.05 1.62
N THR A 141 -19.44 -2.60 2.86
CA THR A 141 -20.39 -2.87 3.96
C THR A 141 -21.24 -1.66 4.36
N ALA A 142 -20.67 -0.47 4.33
CA ALA A 142 -21.30 0.81 4.69
C ALA A 142 -21.36 1.81 3.52
N GLY A 143 -20.86 1.44 2.34
CA GLY A 143 -20.88 2.25 1.13
C GLY A 143 -19.89 3.41 1.16
N ALA A 144 -20.26 4.51 0.50
CA ALA A 144 -19.41 5.68 0.35
C ALA A 144 -19.09 6.37 1.68
N ILE A 145 -17.82 6.76 1.85
CA ILE A 145 -17.35 7.48 3.03
C ILE A 145 -17.57 8.98 2.78
N ARG A 146 -18.76 9.45 3.18
CA ARG A 146 -19.24 10.82 2.92
C ARG A 146 -18.24 11.91 3.32
N GLU A 147 -17.59 11.78 4.47
CA GLU A 147 -16.61 12.76 4.95
C GLU A 147 -15.46 12.96 3.95
N VAL A 148 -14.96 11.87 3.34
CA VAL A 148 -13.90 11.94 2.33
C VAL A 148 -14.40 12.59 1.04
N LEU A 149 -15.64 12.29 0.62
CA LEU A 149 -16.26 12.93 -0.54
C LEU A 149 -16.44 14.44 -0.34
N ASP A 150 -16.89 14.85 0.86
CA ASP A 150 -17.03 16.27 1.21
C ASP A 150 -15.65 16.96 1.20
N LEU A 151 -14.61 16.31 1.74
CA LEU A 151 -13.24 16.84 1.74
C LEU A 151 -12.65 16.95 0.33
N LEU A 152 -12.93 16.00 -0.58
CA LEU A 152 -12.56 16.08 -1.99
C LEU A 152 -13.20 17.29 -2.68
N ALA A 153 -14.45 17.61 -2.36
CA ALA A 153 -15.13 18.78 -2.91
C ALA A 153 -14.58 20.11 -2.36
N LEU A 154 -14.06 20.11 -1.13
CA LEU A 154 -13.57 21.32 -0.45
C LEU A 154 -12.10 21.67 -0.79
N HIS A 155 -11.30 20.71 -1.23
CA HIS A 155 -9.89 20.92 -1.54
C HIS A 155 -9.63 20.87 -3.04
N ASN A 156 -8.75 21.75 -3.53
CA ASN A 156 -8.32 21.73 -4.93
C ASN A 156 -7.20 20.70 -5.14
N LEU A 157 -7.53 19.42 -4.95
CA LEU A 157 -6.64 18.27 -5.13
C LEU A 157 -7.11 17.42 -6.30
N THR A 158 -6.18 16.67 -6.89
CA THR A 158 -6.45 15.77 -8.02
C THR A 158 -6.28 14.32 -7.58
N ILE A 159 -7.26 13.48 -7.92
CA ILE A 159 -7.14 12.03 -7.76
C ILE A 159 -6.21 11.50 -8.87
N VAL A 160 -5.09 10.90 -8.49
CA VAL A 160 -4.04 10.43 -9.42
C VAL A 160 -3.91 8.91 -9.49
N GLY A 161 -4.76 8.19 -8.75
CA GLY A 161 -4.76 6.73 -8.71
C GLY A 161 -5.85 6.19 -7.78
N GLU A 162 -6.14 4.91 -7.94
CA GLU A 162 -7.07 4.15 -7.12
C GLU A 162 -6.50 2.76 -6.83
N THR A 163 -6.94 2.15 -5.74
CA THR A 163 -6.60 0.78 -5.38
C THR A 163 -7.76 0.13 -4.62
N TYR A 164 -7.84 -1.19 -4.70
CA TYR A 164 -8.80 -1.99 -3.97
C TYR A 164 -8.04 -2.80 -2.91
N PHE A 165 -8.59 -2.86 -1.69
CA PHE A 165 -7.97 -3.58 -0.60
C PHE A 165 -8.95 -4.59 -0.01
N ASP A 166 -8.60 -5.87 -0.11
CA ASP A 166 -9.41 -6.96 0.43
C ASP A 166 -9.25 -7.03 1.95
N VAL A 167 -10.33 -6.71 2.66
CA VAL A 167 -10.34 -6.68 4.13
C VAL A 167 -10.55 -8.10 4.67
N HIS A 168 -9.52 -8.59 5.35
CA HIS A 168 -9.59 -9.81 6.16
C HIS A 168 -9.48 -9.43 7.64
N LEU A 169 -10.46 -9.86 8.44
CA LEU A 169 -10.44 -9.70 9.88
C LEU A 169 -9.94 -11.01 10.52
N SER A 170 -9.02 -10.88 11.47
CA SER A 170 -8.48 -12.00 12.24
C SER A 170 -8.66 -11.73 13.73
N LEU A 171 -9.05 -12.77 14.47
CA LEU A 171 -9.05 -12.73 15.92
C LEU A 171 -7.62 -12.92 16.41
N LEU A 172 -7.15 -11.99 17.24
CA LEU A 172 -5.85 -12.04 17.91
C LEU A 172 -6.08 -12.18 19.41
N SER A 173 -5.34 -13.06 20.07
CA SER A 173 -5.47 -13.28 21.51
C SER A 173 -4.14 -13.69 22.13
N ARG A 174 -3.95 -13.31 23.40
CA ARG A 174 -2.87 -13.83 24.27
C ARG A 174 -3.33 -15.02 25.11
N ALA A 175 -4.62 -15.31 25.13
CA ALA A 175 -5.18 -16.46 25.82
C ALA A 175 -4.74 -17.75 25.12
N ALA A 176 -4.58 -18.82 25.91
CA ALA A 176 -4.22 -20.13 25.37
C ALA A 176 -5.39 -20.77 24.62
N GLU A 177 -6.60 -20.63 25.15
CA GLU A 177 -7.83 -21.17 24.58
C GLU A 177 -8.85 -20.07 24.28
N LEU A 178 -9.72 -20.31 23.29
CA LEU A 178 -10.79 -19.37 22.94
C LEU A 178 -11.78 -19.15 24.08
N THR A 179 -12.01 -20.18 24.91
CA THR A 179 -12.94 -20.12 26.04
C THR A 179 -12.51 -19.13 27.13
N ASP A 180 -11.23 -18.78 27.17
CA ASP A 180 -10.67 -17.88 28.17
C ASP A 180 -10.82 -16.39 27.77
N VAL A 181 -11.37 -16.12 26.57
CA VAL A 181 -11.54 -14.76 26.07
C VAL A 181 -12.78 -14.13 26.69
N GLU A 182 -12.57 -13.19 27.61
CA GLU A 182 -13.66 -12.48 28.31
C GLU A 182 -14.10 -11.19 27.61
N VAL A 183 -13.17 -10.49 26.96
CA VAL A 183 -13.43 -9.18 26.33
C VAL A 183 -12.77 -9.13 24.95
N ILE A 184 -13.49 -8.59 23.97
CA ILE A 184 -13.03 -8.39 22.60
C ILE A 184 -13.05 -6.91 22.27
N TYR A 185 -11.88 -6.35 21.98
CA TYR A 185 -11.72 -4.95 21.59
C TYR A 185 -11.61 -4.83 20.06
N SER A 186 -12.47 -4.04 19.43
CA SER A 186 -12.32 -3.67 18.02
C SER A 186 -13.17 -2.46 17.63
N LYS A 187 -13.05 -1.99 16.39
CA LYS A 187 -13.92 -0.91 15.87
C LYS A 187 -15.34 -1.43 15.63
N ASP A 188 -16.35 -0.59 15.84
CA ASP A 188 -17.78 -0.93 15.66
C ASP A 188 -18.06 -1.68 14.37
N ALA A 189 -17.56 -1.17 13.25
CA ALA A 189 -17.75 -1.78 11.94
C ALA A 189 -17.14 -3.18 11.83
N ALA A 190 -16.01 -3.44 12.50
CA ALA A 190 -15.37 -4.75 12.50
C ALA A 190 -16.11 -5.74 13.43
N LEU A 191 -16.57 -5.28 14.60
CA LEU A 191 -17.42 -6.08 15.48
C LEU A 191 -18.72 -6.49 14.80
N GLU A 192 -19.33 -5.57 14.05
CA GLU A 192 -20.55 -5.81 13.28
C GLU A 192 -20.33 -6.85 12.18
N GLN A 193 -19.26 -6.71 11.40
CA GLN A 193 -18.92 -7.64 10.32
C GLN A 193 -18.61 -9.05 10.83
N CYS A 194 -18.06 -9.18 12.04
CA CYS A 194 -17.74 -10.46 12.65
C CYS A 194 -18.85 -11.02 13.55
N ARG A 195 -20.01 -10.36 13.66
CA ARG A 195 -21.06 -10.65 14.65
C ARG A 195 -21.49 -12.12 14.67
N ASP A 196 -21.73 -12.72 13.52
CA ASP A 196 -22.22 -14.10 13.43
C ASP A 196 -21.17 -15.11 13.90
N TRP A 197 -19.91 -14.90 13.51
CA TRP A 197 -18.80 -15.73 13.97
C TRP A 197 -18.58 -15.58 15.48
N LEU A 198 -18.62 -14.35 16.00
CA LEU A 198 -18.47 -14.05 17.43
C LEU A 198 -19.58 -14.71 18.25
N ARG A 199 -20.84 -14.64 17.79
CA ARG A 199 -21.97 -15.31 18.46
C ARG A 199 -21.84 -16.83 18.49
N ALA A 200 -21.31 -17.43 17.42
CA ALA A 200 -21.15 -18.88 17.34
C ALA A 200 -19.99 -19.41 18.18
N ASN A 201 -18.89 -18.65 18.31
CA ASN A 201 -17.63 -19.13 18.91
C ASN A 201 -17.33 -18.53 20.28
N LEU A 202 -17.75 -17.29 20.55
CA LEU A 202 -17.46 -16.54 21.77
C LEU A 202 -18.73 -15.87 22.35
N PRO A 203 -19.82 -16.62 22.61
CA PRO A 203 -21.09 -16.05 23.02
C PRO A 203 -21.05 -15.35 24.38
N ALA A 204 -20.09 -15.70 25.23
CA ALA A 204 -19.92 -15.13 26.57
C ALA A 204 -19.00 -13.90 26.59
N ALA A 205 -18.25 -13.64 25.53
CA ALA A 205 -17.28 -12.56 25.49
C ALA A 205 -17.99 -11.19 25.35
N ARG A 206 -17.56 -10.21 26.16
CA ARG A 206 -18.05 -8.84 26.09
C ARG A 206 -17.38 -8.11 24.92
N LEU A 207 -18.18 -7.47 24.06
CA LEU A 207 -17.67 -6.66 22.96
C LEU A 207 -17.45 -5.23 23.43
N GLU A 208 -16.27 -4.67 23.17
CA GLU A 208 -15.91 -3.30 23.52
C GLU A 208 -15.42 -2.53 22.28
N ALA A 209 -16.17 -1.48 21.96
CA ALA A 209 -15.90 -0.60 20.83
C ALA A 209 -14.71 0.32 21.11
N VAL A 210 -13.77 0.39 20.18
CA VAL A 210 -12.60 1.27 20.23
C VAL A 210 -12.38 2.02 18.91
N ALA A 211 -11.44 2.96 18.88
CA ALA A 211 -11.27 3.90 17.77
C ALA A 211 -10.87 3.22 16.43
N SER A 212 -10.09 2.14 16.48
CA SER A 212 -9.64 1.37 15.31
C SER A 212 -9.36 -0.10 15.66
N THR A 213 -9.30 -0.96 14.64
CA THR A 213 -8.87 -2.36 14.82
C THR A 213 -7.45 -2.45 15.38
N ALA A 214 -6.56 -1.54 14.96
CA ALA A 214 -5.20 -1.44 15.48
C ALA A 214 -5.14 -0.98 16.95
N ASP A 215 -6.01 -0.06 17.37
CA ASP A 215 -6.15 0.31 18.79
C ASP A 215 -6.64 -0.88 19.62
N GLY A 216 -7.58 -1.67 19.09
CA GLY A 216 -8.05 -2.91 19.71
C GLY A 216 -6.92 -3.91 19.96
N ALA A 217 -6.09 -4.15 18.94
CA ALA A 217 -4.93 -5.03 19.05
C ALA A 217 -3.88 -4.54 20.06
N ARG A 218 -3.71 -3.22 20.21
CA ARG A 218 -2.78 -2.63 21.18
C ARG A 218 -3.24 -2.78 22.63
N ARG A 219 -4.56 -2.77 22.87
CA ARG A 219 -5.16 -2.89 24.21
C ARG A 219 -5.23 -4.32 24.72
N ALA A 220 -5.32 -5.29 23.81
CA ALA A 220 -5.48 -6.72 24.10
C ALA A 220 -4.23 -7.35 24.73
#